data_AF-A0A6P6J5I2-F1
#
_entry.id   AF-A0A6P6J5I2-F1
#
_cell.length_a   1.000
_cell.length_b   1.000
_cell.length_c   1.000
_cell.angle_alpha   90.00
_cell.angle_beta   90.00
_cell.angle_gamma   90.00
#
_symmetry.space_group_name_H-M   'P 1'
#
loop_
_entity.id
_entity.type
_entity.pdbx_description
1 polymer ?
#
loop_
_entity_poly.entity_id
_entity_poly.type
_entity_poly.pdbx_seq_one_letter_code
_entity_poly.pdbx_strand_id
1 'polypeptide(L)'
;MGTILRALTLLTLSCLAEAKQKDFYSFKLVNSRGRLVSLEKYRGSVSLVVNVASECGYTDEHYKDLQQLQKDFGPFHFNVLAFPCNQFGQQEPGSDKEIDSFVRRVYGVSFPIFSKIAVVGIGANNAYKYLVEASKKEPTWNFWKYLIDTDGKVVDAWGPDVSVKEVRPRIADMVRKLIIKRKEEL
;
A
#
# COMPACT_ATOMS: atom_id res chain seq x y z
N MET A 1 -20.92 64.09 25.88
CA MET A 1 -20.58 62.72 26.29
C MET A 1 -21.29 61.77 25.34
N GLY A 2 -20.56 61.09 24.44
CA GLY A 2 -21.12 60.02 23.60
C GLY A 2 -20.99 60.25 22.09
N THR A 3 -19.90 59.76 21.49
CA THR A 3 -19.80 59.58 20.03
C THR A 3 -19.16 58.22 19.73
N ILE A 4 -20.03 57.29 19.36
CA ILE A 4 -19.89 56.15 18.44
C ILE A 4 -18.46 55.66 18.13
N LEU A 5 -18.07 54.55 18.76
CA LEU A 5 -16.91 53.75 18.39
C LEU A 5 -17.29 52.83 17.20
N ARG A 6 -16.82 53.14 15.98
CA ARG A 6 -16.90 52.23 14.85
C ARG A 6 -15.78 51.19 14.95
N ALA A 7 -16.12 49.99 15.41
CA ALA A 7 -15.22 48.85 15.35
C ALA A 7 -15.14 48.34 13.89
N LEU A 8 -14.02 48.60 13.23
CA LEU A 8 -13.69 48.03 11.92
C LEU A 8 -13.24 46.58 12.15
N THR A 9 -14.14 45.62 11.97
CA THR A 9 -13.79 44.20 12.04
C THR A 9 -13.05 43.83 10.75
N LEU A 10 -11.72 43.75 10.79
CA LEU A 10 -10.93 43.13 9.74
C LEU A 10 -11.28 41.63 9.71
N LEU A 11 -12.04 41.20 8.70
CA LEU A 11 -12.19 39.79 8.36
C LEU A 11 -10.87 39.35 7.70
N THR A 12 -9.91 38.89 8.49
CA THR A 12 -8.74 38.20 7.94
C THR A 12 -9.20 36.84 7.43
N LEU A 13 -9.31 36.74 6.11
CA LEU A 13 -9.52 35.48 5.41
C LEU A 13 -8.26 34.62 5.63
N SER A 14 -8.28 33.77 6.65
CA SER A 14 -7.26 32.76 6.85
C SER A 14 -7.39 31.71 5.76
N CYS A 15 -6.58 31.84 4.71
CA CYS A 15 -6.35 30.79 3.75
C CYS A 15 -5.60 29.66 4.47
N LEU A 16 -6.34 28.74 5.10
CA LEU A 16 -5.78 27.51 5.63
C LEU A 16 -5.49 26.61 4.42
N ALA A 17 -4.25 26.64 3.95
CA ALA A 17 -3.72 25.50 3.22
C ALA A 17 -3.71 24.32 4.20
N GLU A 18 -4.73 23.46 4.12
CA GLU A 18 -4.72 22.20 4.86
C GLU A 18 -3.45 21.43 4.47
N ALA A 19 -2.54 21.26 5.43
CA ALA A 19 -1.41 20.38 5.25
C ALA A 19 -1.99 18.97 5.04
N LYS A 20 -1.92 18.46 3.81
CA LYS A 20 -2.40 17.12 3.47
C LYS A 20 -1.81 16.13 4.47
N GLN A 21 -2.67 15.49 5.26
CA GLN A 21 -2.24 14.50 6.25
C GLN A 21 -1.42 13.42 5.54
N LYS A 22 -0.21 13.15 6.07
CA LYS A 22 0.68 12.16 5.46
C LYS A 22 0.08 10.76 5.58
N ASP A 23 -0.17 10.13 4.43
CA ASP A 23 -0.74 8.80 4.31
C ASP A 23 0.12 7.90 3.40
N PHE A 24 -0.25 6.63 3.23
CA PHE A 24 0.51 5.69 2.42
C PHE A 24 0.61 6.09 0.94
N TYR A 25 -0.45 6.68 0.36
CA TYR A 25 -0.44 7.04 -1.06
C TYR A 25 0.36 8.31 -1.35
N SER A 26 0.75 9.08 -0.33
CA SER A 26 1.63 10.24 -0.48
C SER A 26 3.10 9.89 -0.82
N PHE A 27 3.52 8.64 -0.67
CA PHE A 27 4.90 8.21 -0.94
C PHE A 27 5.20 8.06 -2.44
N LYS A 28 6.48 8.20 -2.79
CA LYS A 28 7.03 7.87 -4.11
C LYS A 28 8.08 6.78 -3.96
N LEU A 29 8.01 5.74 -4.79
CA LEU A 29 8.84 4.55 -4.68
C LEU A 29 9.38 4.15 -6.05
N VAL A 30 10.57 3.57 -6.09
CA VAL A 30 11.16 3.04 -7.33
C VAL A 30 10.57 1.68 -7.61
N ASN A 31 10.17 1.42 -8.86
CA ASN A 31 9.70 0.10 -9.27
C ASN A 31 10.84 -0.81 -9.74
N SER A 32 10.57 -2.11 -9.93
CA SER A 32 11.58 -3.09 -10.37
C SER A 32 12.28 -2.78 -11.71
N ARG A 33 11.79 -1.77 -12.45
CA ARG A 33 12.37 -1.28 -13.71
C ARG A 33 13.15 0.04 -13.54
N GLY A 34 13.43 0.44 -12.30
CA GLY A 34 14.18 1.67 -11.98
C GLY A 34 13.38 2.97 -12.13
N ARG A 35 12.05 2.92 -12.33
CA ARG A 35 11.23 4.12 -12.51
C ARG A 35 10.64 4.58 -11.18
N LEU A 36 10.73 5.88 -10.89
CA LEU A 36 10.04 6.49 -9.76
C LEU A 36 8.52 6.52 -10.03
N VAL A 37 7.74 5.91 -9.14
CA VAL A 37 6.28 5.81 -9.19
C VAL A 37 5.69 6.53 -7.98
N SER A 38 4.81 7.49 -8.23
CA SER A 38 3.99 8.10 -7.18
C SER A 38 2.89 7.12 -6.77
N LEU A 39 2.73 6.82 -5.48
CA LEU A 39 1.65 5.95 -5.00
C LEU A 39 0.28 6.64 -5.06
N GLU A 40 0.24 7.96 -5.28
CA GLU A 40 -1.00 8.71 -5.46
C GLU A 40 -1.89 8.15 -6.58
N LYS A 41 -1.31 7.48 -7.58
CA LYS A 41 -2.07 6.81 -8.64
C LYS A 41 -3.00 5.70 -8.14
N TYR A 42 -2.79 5.20 -6.92
CA TYR A 42 -3.59 4.15 -6.29
C TYR A 42 -4.64 4.72 -5.33
N ARG A 43 -4.64 6.04 -5.08
CA ARG A 43 -5.65 6.70 -4.26
C ARG A 43 -7.04 6.49 -4.87
N GLY A 44 -8.04 6.32 -4.00
CA GLY A 44 -9.40 5.98 -4.41
C GLY A 44 -9.61 4.49 -4.66
N SER A 45 -8.57 3.66 -4.58
CA SER A 45 -8.68 2.19 -4.62
C SER A 45 -8.21 1.57 -3.31
N VAL A 46 -8.63 0.35 -3.03
CA VAL A 46 -8.10 -0.45 -1.92
C VAL A 46 -6.74 -1.02 -2.34
N SER A 47 -5.74 -1.03 -1.46
CA SER A 47 -4.45 -1.68 -1.77
C SER A 47 -4.07 -2.73 -0.73
N LEU A 48 -3.53 -3.85 -1.19
CA LEU A 48 -2.84 -4.82 -0.32
C LEU A 48 -1.34 -4.70 -0.54
N VAL A 49 -0.63 -4.18 0.45
CA VAL A 49 0.82 -4.00 0.44
C VAL A 49 1.49 -5.22 1.05
N VAL A 50 2.44 -5.84 0.35
CA VAL A 50 3.04 -7.11 0.76
C VAL A 50 4.55 -7.08 0.60
N ASN A 51 5.31 -7.45 1.64
CA ASN A 51 6.75 -7.72 1.47
C ASN A 51 6.91 -9.15 0.96
N VAL A 52 7.62 -9.33 -0.15
CA VAL A 52 7.68 -10.62 -0.85
C VAL A 52 9.10 -11.17 -0.92
N ALA A 53 9.21 -12.48 -1.17
CA ALA A 53 10.44 -13.22 -1.36
C ALA A 53 10.23 -14.29 -2.45
N SER A 54 11.24 -14.58 -3.27
CA SER A 54 11.18 -15.62 -4.32
C SER A 54 11.61 -17.02 -3.84
N GLU A 55 12.39 -17.11 -2.76
CA GLU A 55 12.97 -18.37 -2.26
C GLU A 55 12.45 -18.73 -0.86
N CYS A 56 11.15 -18.49 -0.63
CA CYS A 56 10.50 -18.75 0.64
C CYS A 56 9.49 -19.91 0.52
N GLY A 57 9.31 -20.69 1.59
CA GLY A 57 8.30 -21.76 1.64
C GLY A 57 6.87 -21.27 1.39
N TYR A 58 6.61 -19.98 1.61
CA TYR A 58 5.32 -19.32 1.36
C TYR A 58 5.19 -18.76 -0.07
N THR A 59 6.26 -18.72 -0.86
CA THR A 59 6.28 -18.03 -2.18
C THR A 59 5.20 -18.55 -3.12
N ASP A 60 5.11 -19.87 -3.29
CA ASP A 60 4.22 -20.46 -4.30
C ASP A 60 2.74 -20.17 -4.01
N GLU A 61 2.28 -20.41 -2.78
CA GLU A 61 0.90 -20.15 -2.38
C GLU A 61 0.58 -18.65 -2.43
N HIS A 62 1.41 -17.81 -1.81
CA HIS A 62 1.12 -16.39 -1.72
C HIS A 62 1.10 -15.70 -3.08
N TYR A 63 2.04 -15.98 -3.99
CA TYR A 63 2.00 -15.34 -5.31
C TYR A 63 0.78 -15.76 -6.12
N LYS A 64 0.38 -17.04 -6.06
CA LYS A 64 -0.83 -17.53 -6.74
C LYS A 64 -2.08 -16.82 -6.23
N ASP A 65 -2.24 -16.75 -4.91
CA ASP A 65 -3.42 -16.13 -4.31
C ASP A 65 -3.44 -14.61 -4.48
N LEU A 66 -2.28 -13.94 -4.38
CA LEU A 66 -2.17 -12.49 -4.66
C LEU A 66 -2.53 -12.18 -6.12
N GLN A 67 -2.07 -13.01 -7.06
CA GLN A 67 -2.42 -12.84 -8.45
C GLN A 67 -3.92 -13.09 -8.69
N GLN A 68 -4.52 -14.04 -7.98
CA GLN A 68 -5.97 -14.25 -8.03
C GLN A 68 -6.73 -13.04 -7.49
N LEU A 69 -6.33 -12.46 -6.35
CA LEU A 69 -6.92 -11.21 -5.84
C LEU A 69 -6.83 -10.07 -6.85
N GLN A 70 -5.67 -9.91 -7.50
CA GLN A 70 -5.47 -8.88 -8.50
C GLN A 70 -6.38 -9.07 -9.72
N LYS A 71 -6.61 -10.32 -10.15
CA LYS A 71 -7.54 -10.65 -11.24
C LYS A 71 -8.99 -10.39 -10.84
N ASP A 72 -9.38 -10.75 -9.62
CA ASP A 72 -10.77 -10.66 -9.15
C ASP A 72 -11.23 -9.21 -8.94
N PHE A 73 -10.36 -8.35 -8.39
CA PHE A 73 -10.76 -7.02 -7.90
C PHE A 73 -10.07 -5.85 -8.60
N GLY A 74 -8.98 -6.10 -9.32
CA GLY A 74 -8.24 -5.07 -10.03
C GLY A 74 -8.78 -4.79 -11.44
N PRO A 75 -8.25 -3.77 -12.13
CA PRO A 75 -7.30 -2.76 -11.61
C PRO A 75 -8.01 -1.51 -11.04
N PHE A 76 -9.32 -1.37 -11.20
CA PHE A 76 -10.01 -0.10 -10.94
C PHE A 76 -10.32 0.15 -9.45
N HIS A 77 -10.51 -0.91 -8.67
CA HIS A 77 -10.96 -0.82 -7.28
C HIS A 77 -9.97 -1.43 -6.28
N PHE A 78 -9.01 -2.21 -6.77
CA PHE A 78 -8.04 -2.90 -5.94
C PHE A 78 -6.67 -3.03 -6.62
N ASN A 79 -5.61 -2.96 -5.82
CA ASN A 79 -4.23 -3.19 -6.27
C ASN A 79 -3.43 -4.00 -5.24
N VAL A 80 -2.71 -5.03 -5.69
CA VAL A 80 -1.59 -5.60 -4.93
C VAL A 80 -0.36 -4.73 -5.17
N LEU A 81 0.38 -4.38 -4.11
CA LEU A 81 1.62 -3.62 -4.18
C LEU A 81 2.73 -4.46 -3.52
N ALA A 82 3.56 -5.11 -4.34
CA ALA A 82 4.55 -6.07 -3.86
C ALA A 82 5.95 -5.46 -3.75
N PHE A 83 6.58 -5.63 -2.59
CA PHE A 83 7.89 -5.08 -2.24
C PHE A 83 8.87 -6.21 -1.91
N PRO A 84 9.74 -6.61 -2.85
CA PRO A 84 10.78 -7.61 -2.58
C PRO A 84 11.66 -7.19 -1.40
N CYS A 85 12.01 -8.13 -0.52
CA CYS A 85 12.84 -7.85 0.65
C CYS A 85 13.77 -9.02 0.98
N ASN A 86 15.07 -8.75 1.13
CA ASN A 86 16.06 -9.78 1.43
C ASN A 86 16.44 -9.90 2.93
N GLN A 87 15.71 -9.23 3.82
CA GLN A 87 16.06 -9.20 5.26
C GLN A 87 15.66 -10.47 6.01
N PHE A 88 14.78 -11.30 5.46
CA PHE A 88 14.26 -12.50 6.11
C PHE A 88 14.81 -13.75 5.43
N GLY A 89 15.75 -14.43 6.10
CA GLY A 89 16.36 -15.66 5.61
C GLY A 89 17.17 -15.51 4.31
N GLN A 90 17.42 -14.27 3.85
CA GLN A 90 18.05 -13.98 2.56
C GLN A 90 17.35 -14.64 1.36
N GLN A 91 16.02 -14.73 1.43
CA GLN A 91 15.16 -15.44 0.46
C GLN A 91 14.75 -14.60 -0.77
N GLU A 92 15.39 -13.45 -0.98
CA GLU A 92 15.20 -12.59 -2.15
C GLU A 92 16.56 -12.08 -2.67
N PRO A 93 17.51 -12.98 -3.01
CA PRO A 93 18.89 -12.60 -3.32
C PRO A 93 19.02 -11.89 -4.67
N GLY A 94 18.14 -12.21 -5.63
CA GLY A 94 18.19 -11.70 -7.01
C GLY A 94 18.07 -10.18 -7.13
N SER A 95 18.49 -9.67 -8.28
CA SER A 95 18.27 -8.27 -8.68
C SER A 95 16.81 -7.97 -8.99
N ASP A 96 16.43 -6.69 -8.98
CA ASP A 96 15.06 -6.25 -9.32
C ASP A 96 14.57 -6.84 -10.66
N LYS A 97 15.47 -6.93 -11.66
CA LYS A 97 15.15 -7.48 -12.98
C LYS A 97 14.92 -8.99 -12.94
N GLU A 98 15.73 -9.73 -12.19
CA GLU A 98 15.60 -11.18 -12.02
C GLU A 98 14.31 -11.51 -11.27
N ILE A 99 14.01 -10.78 -10.19
CA ILE A 99 12.79 -10.93 -9.40
C ILE A 99 11.55 -10.66 -10.27
N ASP A 100 11.49 -9.51 -10.96
CA ASP A 100 10.35 -9.17 -11.84
C ASP A 100 10.16 -10.22 -12.94
N SER A 101 11.25 -10.69 -13.54
CA SER A 101 11.20 -11.73 -14.58
C SER A 101 10.72 -13.07 -14.03
N PHE A 102 11.20 -13.47 -12.85
CA PHE A 102 10.81 -14.71 -12.18
C PHE A 102 9.31 -14.72 -11.88
N VAL A 103 8.81 -13.72 -11.16
CA VAL A 103 7.41 -13.71 -10.69
C VAL A 103 6.41 -13.59 -11.84
N ARG A 104 6.77 -12.88 -12.91
CA ARG A 104 5.95 -12.80 -14.12
C ARG A 104 5.94 -14.12 -14.89
N ARG A 105 7.09 -14.76 -15.05
CA ARG A 105 7.22 -16.01 -15.78
C ARG A 105 6.55 -17.18 -15.06
N VAL A 106 6.71 -17.26 -13.74
CA VAL A 106 6.24 -18.40 -12.94
C VAL A 106 4.78 -18.24 -12.52
N TYR A 107 4.36 -17.03 -12.11
CA TYR A 107 3.04 -16.81 -11.53
C TYR A 107 2.12 -15.94 -12.41
N GLY A 108 2.62 -15.40 -13.51
CA GLY A 108 1.83 -14.52 -14.38
C GLY A 108 1.40 -13.22 -13.70
N VAL A 109 2.23 -12.70 -12.79
CA VAL A 109 1.91 -11.51 -11.99
C VAL A 109 1.60 -10.31 -12.90
N SER A 110 0.41 -9.72 -12.71
CA SER A 110 -0.04 -8.50 -13.40
C SER A 110 0.00 -7.25 -12.52
N PHE A 111 0.19 -7.40 -11.21
CA PHE A 111 0.35 -6.29 -10.27
C PHE A 111 1.77 -5.69 -10.30
N PRO A 112 1.96 -4.45 -9.79
CA PRO A 112 3.27 -3.82 -9.69
C PRO A 112 4.21 -4.55 -8.72
N ILE A 113 5.42 -4.81 -9.20
CA ILE A 113 6.58 -5.18 -8.39
C ILE A 113 7.45 -3.93 -8.20
N PHE A 114 7.72 -3.58 -6.95
CA PHE A 114 8.61 -2.47 -6.63
C PHE A 114 10.07 -2.90 -6.58
N SER A 115 11.00 -1.95 -6.52
CA SER A 115 12.39 -2.26 -6.24
C SER A 115 12.53 -2.94 -4.87
N LYS A 116 13.55 -3.79 -4.74
CA LYS A 116 13.89 -4.43 -3.48
C LYS A 116 14.21 -3.38 -2.42
N ILE A 117 13.61 -3.50 -1.24
CA ILE A 117 13.76 -2.54 -0.14
C ILE A 117 14.00 -3.24 1.21
N ALA A 118 14.57 -2.49 2.15
CA ALA A 118 14.49 -2.82 3.56
C ALA A 118 13.11 -2.42 4.11
N VAL A 119 12.50 -3.30 4.89
CA VAL A 119 11.19 -3.13 5.53
C VAL A 119 11.27 -3.06 7.06
N VAL A 120 12.41 -3.45 7.65
CA VAL A 120 12.69 -3.36 9.10
C VAL A 120 14.01 -2.65 9.40
N GLY A 121 14.12 -2.14 10.64
CA GLY A 121 15.33 -1.49 11.16
C GLY A 121 15.52 -0.04 10.70
N ILE A 122 16.66 0.55 11.09
CA ILE A 122 16.98 1.97 10.84
C ILE A 122 16.93 2.31 9.34
N GLY A 123 17.39 1.36 8.50
CA GLY A 123 17.40 1.48 7.04
C GLY A 123 16.06 1.21 6.35
N ALA A 124 14.99 0.90 7.09
CA ALA A 124 13.69 0.63 6.49
C ALA A 124 13.20 1.80 5.64
N ASN A 125 12.58 1.47 4.50
CA ASN A 125 11.97 2.45 3.62
C ASN A 125 10.88 3.24 4.37
N ASN A 126 10.80 4.55 4.13
CA ASN A 126 9.86 5.43 4.83
C ASN A 126 8.38 5.03 4.64
N ALA A 127 8.03 4.41 3.51
CA ALA A 127 6.68 3.87 3.30
C ALA A 127 6.39 2.71 4.26
N TYR A 128 7.35 1.81 4.48
CA TYR A 128 7.21 0.72 5.45
C TYR A 128 7.26 1.20 6.89
N LYS A 129 8.10 2.19 7.21
CA LYS A 129 8.08 2.84 8.53
C LYS A 129 6.69 3.38 8.87
N TYR A 130 6.02 4.03 7.89
CA TYR A 130 4.64 4.47 8.05
C TYR A 130 3.68 3.30 8.30
N LEU A 131 3.77 2.21 7.52
CA LEU A 131 2.91 1.03 7.70
C LEU A 131 3.05 0.45 9.11
N VAL A 132 4.28 0.32 9.60
CA VAL A 132 4.58 -0.19 10.94
C VAL A 132 4.09 0.77 12.02
N GLU A 133 4.31 2.08 11.85
CA GLU A 133 3.86 3.09 12.81
C GLU A 133 2.33 3.14 12.92
N ALA A 134 1.62 3.05 11.79
CA ALA A 134 0.17 3.11 11.74
C ALA A 134 -0.50 1.83 12.26
N SER A 135 0.05 0.65 11.92
CA SER A 135 -0.52 -0.64 12.33
C SER A 135 -0.05 -1.13 13.71
N LYS A 136 1.09 -0.61 14.21
CA LYS A 136 1.85 -1.16 15.34
C LYS A 136 2.33 -2.60 15.12
N LYS A 137 2.42 -3.06 13.86
CA LYS A 137 2.91 -4.40 13.52
C LYS A 137 4.07 -4.32 12.54
N GLU A 138 5.26 -4.74 13.00
CA GLU A 138 6.48 -4.80 12.21
C GLU A 138 6.62 -6.17 11.52
N PRO A 139 7.09 -6.25 10.26
CA PRO A 139 7.31 -7.53 9.60
C PRO A 139 8.38 -8.37 10.31
N THR A 140 7.99 -9.54 10.78
CA THR A 140 8.89 -10.55 11.36
C THR A 140 9.37 -11.60 10.35
N TRP A 141 8.77 -11.63 9.15
CA TRP A 141 9.07 -12.58 8.09
C TRP A 141 8.64 -12.05 6.71
N ASN A 142 8.85 -12.85 5.67
CA ASN A 142 8.29 -12.63 4.33
C ASN A 142 6.76 -12.76 4.35
N PHE A 143 6.06 -12.08 3.44
CA PHE A 143 4.60 -12.13 3.26
C PHE A 143 3.74 -11.56 4.39
N TRP A 144 4.24 -10.54 5.09
CA TRP A 144 3.37 -9.64 5.82
C TRP A 144 2.51 -8.82 4.86
N LYS A 145 1.28 -8.53 5.29
CA LYS A 145 0.24 -7.91 4.45
C LYS A 145 -0.32 -6.71 5.19
N TYR A 146 -0.41 -5.56 4.54
CA TYR A 146 -1.05 -4.36 5.07
C TYR A 146 -2.20 -3.96 4.15
N LEU A 147 -3.40 -3.84 4.68
CA LEU A 147 -4.57 -3.39 3.94
C LEU A 147 -4.70 -1.88 4.05
N ILE A 148 -4.75 -1.21 2.91
CA ILE A 148 -4.83 0.23 2.77
C ILE A 148 -6.19 0.59 2.19
N ASP A 149 -6.89 1.52 2.83
CA ASP A 149 -8.16 2.04 2.31
C ASP A 149 -7.96 3.01 1.14
N THR A 150 -9.07 3.59 0.66
CA THR A 150 -9.07 4.51 -0.49
C THR A 150 -8.37 5.83 -0.21
N ASP A 151 -8.20 6.20 1.07
CA ASP A 151 -7.59 7.45 1.52
C ASP A 151 -6.12 7.27 1.90
N GLY A 152 -5.58 6.05 1.77
CA GLY A 152 -4.19 5.75 2.06
C GLY A 152 -3.93 5.38 3.52
N LYS A 153 -4.97 5.13 4.32
CA LYS A 153 -4.82 4.74 5.74
C LYS A 153 -4.71 3.23 5.86
N VAL A 154 -3.88 2.78 6.80
CA VAL A 154 -3.79 1.36 7.16
C VAL A 154 -5.02 0.98 7.98
N VAL A 155 -5.78 0.00 7.49
CA VAL A 155 -7.00 -0.48 8.15
C VAL A 155 -6.85 -1.88 8.75
N ASP A 156 -5.86 -2.64 8.29
CA ASP A 156 -5.53 -3.94 8.86
C ASP A 156 -4.10 -4.35 8.49
N ALA A 157 -3.55 -5.31 9.23
CA ALA A 157 -2.24 -5.90 8.96
C ALA A 157 -2.14 -7.33 9.50
N TRP A 158 -1.56 -8.23 8.71
CA TRP A 158 -1.45 -9.65 9.03
C TRP A 158 -0.05 -10.20 8.78
N GLY A 159 0.35 -11.15 9.63
CA GLY A 159 1.58 -11.91 9.50
C GLY A 159 1.56 -12.92 8.35
N PRO A 160 2.66 -13.69 8.18
CA PRO A 160 2.76 -14.72 7.15
C PRO A 160 1.79 -15.89 7.36
N ASP A 161 1.47 -16.19 8.61
CA ASP A 161 0.64 -17.31 9.07
C ASP A 161 -0.83 -17.16 8.65
N VAL A 162 -1.29 -15.93 8.39
CA VAL A 162 -2.60 -15.68 7.81
C VAL A 162 -2.51 -15.75 6.29
N SER A 163 -3.19 -16.73 5.70
CA SER A 163 -3.19 -16.92 4.26
C SER A 163 -3.87 -15.77 3.51
N VAL A 164 -3.58 -15.64 2.22
CA VAL A 164 -4.23 -14.63 1.38
C VAL A 164 -5.74 -14.91 1.22
N LYS A 165 -6.12 -16.20 1.25
CA LYS A 165 -7.53 -16.64 1.24
C LYS A 165 -8.30 -16.16 2.46
N GLU A 166 -7.68 -16.17 3.64
CA GLU A 166 -8.31 -15.70 4.88
C GLU A 166 -8.56 -14.19 4.90
N VAL A 167 -7.70 -13.38 4.26
CA VAL A 167 -7.90 -11.92 4.18
C VAL A 167 -8.82 -11.50 3.04
N ARG A 168 -9.06 -12.38 2.05
CA ARG A 168 -9.89 -12.10 0.87
C ARG A 168 -11.30 -11.59 1.21
N PRO A 169 -12.07 -12.16 2.16
CA PRO A 169 -13.41 -11.66 2.48
C PRO A 169 -13.41 -10.19 2.92
N ARG A 170 -12.40 -9.78 3.70
CA ARG A 170 -12.26 -8.38 4.16
C ARG A 170 -11.99 -7.44 2.98
N ILE A 171 -11.12 -7.83 2.05
CA ILE A 171 -10.82 -7.06 0.84
C ILE A 171 -12.07 -6.96 -0.05
N ALA A 172 -12.78 -8.09 -0.26
CA ALA A 172 -13.98 -8.14 -1.07
C ALA A 172 -15.08 -7.21 -0.55
N ASP A 173 -15.28 -7.17 0.77
CA ASP A 173 -16.23 -6.25 1.41
C ASP A 173 -15.87 -4.78 1.16
N MET A 174 -14.60 -4.39 1.32
CA MET A 174 -14.15 -3.03 1.06
C MET A 174 -14.30 -2.63 -0.41
N VAL A 175 -13.93 -3.51 -1.33
CA VAL A 175 -14.09 -3.30 -2.78
C VAL A 175 -15.57 -3.16 -3.15
N ARG A 176 -16.44 -4.01 -2.59
CA ARG A 176 -17.89 -3.93 -2.81
C ARG A 176 -18.46 -2.59 -2.32
N LYS A 177 -18.09 -2.15 -1.12
CA LYS A 177 -18.53 -0.86 -0.57
C LYS A 177 -18.06 0.31 -1.41
N LEU A 178 -16.82 0.27 -1.90
CA LEU A 178 -16.28 1.27 -2.83
C LEU A 178 -17.09 1.34 -4.13
N ILE A 179 -17.43 0.19 -4.72
CA ILE A 179 -18.23 0.13 -5.96
C ILE A 179 -19.63 0.72 -5.73
N ILE A 180 -20.29 0.39 -4.62
CA ILE A 180 -21.63 0.90 -4.30
C ILE A 180 -21.57 2.43 -4.13
N LYS A 181 -20.65 2.93 -3.30
CA LYS A 181 -20.47 4.36 -3.07
C LYS A 181 -20.26 5.13 -4.38
N ARG A 182 -19.40 4.64 -5.27
CA ARG A 182 -19.17 5.29 -6.58
C ARG A 182 -20.40 5.27 -7.50
N LYS A 183 -21.28 4.28 -7.37
CA LYS A 183 -22.55 4.25 -8.14
C LYS A 183 -23.57 5.26 -7.61
N GLU A 184 -23.56 5.54 -6.31
CA GLU A 184 -24.45 6.52 -5.68
C GLU A 184 -24.03 7.97 -5.95
N GLU A 185 -22.74 8.18 -6.28
CA GLU A 185 -22.16 9.50 -6.62
C GLU A 185 -22.27 9.86 -8.11
N LEU A 186 -22.81 8.96 -8.95
CA LEU A 186 -23.03 9.14 -10.40
C LEU A 186 -24.49 9.44 -10.71
#